data_AF-A0A7S1Y9V5-F1
#
_entry.id   AF-A0A7S1Y9V5-F1
#
_cell.length_a   1.000
_cell.length_b   1.000
_cell.length_c   1.000
_cell.angle_alpha   90.00
_cell.angle_beta   90.00
_cell.angle_gamma   90.00
#
_symmetry.space_group_name_H-M   'P 1'
#
loop_
_entity.id
_entity.type
_entity.pdbx_description
1 polymer ?
#
loop_
_entity_poly.entity_id
_entity_poly.type
_entity_poly.pdbx_seq_one_letter_code
_entity_poly.pdbx_strand_id
1 'polypeptide(L)'
;AGQGRVDRSDATHQTVVWDESSVLGSHLVLDRTAAECIHLLPPPHEGAQLVVGGNTHNNSLFGILNHCHTAVGKRLLQTWLRQPLVDLEKILQRQSAVACLVEEDPTGRDRLRDEGLNGMAGVDLDALAVRLGAMEGEIRSPTAALAALYKLYLLTTIQLPQLHAPLEDMVQANNALNNNDSSLLKKNYEGITRVRNELAKAQDLVESVLDLDAASNGEYRIKASFDERLGELEEDLNQNDVEKEECHQAMNDVWNQVT
;
A
#
# COMPACT_ATOMS: atom_id res chain seq x y z
N ALA A 1 32.65 -7.60 0.96
CA ALA A 1 33.03 -7.12 2.30
C ALA A 1 33.24 -5.63 2.23
N GLY A 2 32.41 -4.86 2.94
CA GLY A 2 32.41 -3.40 2.91
C GLY A 2 31.25 -2.90 3.77
N GLN A 3 31.49 -2.82 5.07
CA GLN A 3 30.52 -2.42 6.10
C GLN A 3 30.19 -0.93 5.96
N GLY A 4 28.91 -0.62 5.71
CA GLY A 4 28.36 0.72 5.83
C GLY A 4 28.06 1.06 7.28
N ARG A 5 28.87 1.95 7.85
CA ARG A 5 28.75 2.49 9.21
C ARG A 5 27.55 3.45 9.28
N VAL A 6 26.65 3.20 10.21
CA VAL A 6 25.54 4.10 10.56
C VAL A 6 26.10 5.24 11.39
N ASP A 7 26.12 6.46 10.85
CA ASP A 7 26.34 7.66 11.66
C ASP A 7 24.97 8.19 12.13
N ARG A 8 24.76 8.12 13.44
CA ARG A 8 23.61 8.68 14.15
C ARG A 8 24.01 10.03 14.73
N SER A 9 23.96 11.08 13.93
CA SER A 9 23.94 12.47 14.43
C SER A 9 23.69 13.46 13.29
N ASP A 10 22.42 13.78 13.03
CA ASP A 10 21.93 15.16 12.80
C ASP A 10 20.53 15.13 12.17
N ALA A 11 19.52 15.44 12.97
CA ALA A 11 18.10 15.33 12.63
C ALA A 11 17.49 16.63 12.06
N THR A 12 18.28 17.54 11.47
CA THR A 12 17.77 18.86 11.05
C THR A 12 18.15 19.32 9.64
N HIS A 13 18.87 18.51 8.86
CA HIS A 13 19.07 18.77 7.45
C HIS A 13 18.83 17.51 6.62
N GLN A 14 17.58 17.34 6.15
CA GLN A 14 17.34 16.56 4.94
C GLN A 14 17.95 17.33 3.77
N THR A 15 19.26 17.21 3.61
CA THR A 15 19.93 17.48 2.35
C THR A 15 19.32 16.50 1.35
N VAL A 16 18.57 17.04 0.39
CA VAL A 16 18.11 16.29 -0.77
C VAL A 16 19.38 15.86 -1.49
N VAL A 17 19.77 14.60 -1.29
CA VAL A 17 20.84 13.97 -2.05
C VAL A 17 20.30 13.82 -3.46
N TRP A 18 20.71 14.71 -4.35
CA TRP A 18 20.57 14.51 -5.78
C TRP A 18 21.46 13.33 -6.12
N ASP A 19 20.87 12.23 -6.60
CA ASP A 19 21.63 11.10 -7.09
C ASP A 19 22.45 11.53 -8.31
N GLU A 20 23.72 11.89 -8.07
CA GLU A 20 24.69 12.29 -9.10
C GLU A 20 25.04 11.16 -10.08
N SER A 21 24.46 9.96 -9.91
CA SER A 21 24.67 8.83 -10.84
C SER A 21 23.62 8.71 -11.95
N SER A 22 22.53 9.50 -11.92
CA SER A 22 21.52 9.43 -12.99
C SER A 22 21.91 10.34 -14.16
N VAL A 23 22.17 9.71 -15.31
CA VAL A 23 22.52 10.28 -16.62
C VAL A 23 21.92 11.68 -16.85
N LEU A 24 22.77 12.71 -16.80
CA LEU A 24 22.49 14.15 -16.99
C LEU A 24 21.72 14.52 -18.29
N GLY A 25 21.46 13.57 -19.20
CA GLY A 25 20.74 13.78 -20.46
C GLY A 25 19.30 13.24 -20.51
N SER A 26 18.81 12.61 -19.45
CA SER A 26 17.49 11.93 -19.47
C SER A 26 16.31 12.82 -19.04
N HIS A 27 16.57 13.84 -18.23
CA HIS A 27 15.57 14.72 -17.64
C HIS A 27 16.00 16.19 -17.76
N LEU A 28 15.04 17.11 -17.72
CA LEU A 28 15.30 18.54 -17.76
C LEU A 28 15.99 18.96 -16.44
N VAL A 29 17.17 19.56 -16.56
CA VAL A 29 17.88 20.13 -15.41
C VAL A 29 17.23 21.48 -15.07
N LEU A 30 16.68 21.57 -13.86
CA LEU A 30 16.15 22.81 -13.28
C LEU A 30 17.07 23.23 -12.14
N ASP A 31 17.57 24.46 -12.20
CA ASP A 31 18.26 25.08 -11.09
C ASP A 31 17.26 25.40 -9.96
N ARG A 32 17.79 25.50 -8.74
CA ARG A 32 16.98 25.75 -7.54
C ARG A 32 16.12 27.00 -7.66
N THR A 33 16.70 28.08 -8.19
CA THR A 33 16.01 29.37 -8.37
C THR A 33 14.84 29.25 -9.34
N ALA A 34 15.01 28.59 -10.49
CA ALA A 34 13.89 28.36 -11.41
C ALA A 34 12.78 27.51 -10.76
N ALA A 35 13.14 26.45 -10.02
CA ALA A 35 12.16 25.60 -9.34
C ALA A 35 11.38 26.35 -8.24
N GLU A 36 12.03 27.27 -7.51
CA GLU A 36 11.39 28.16 -6.55
C GLU A 36 10.51 29.22 -7.25
N CYS A 37 10.95 29.84 -8.35
CA CYS A 37 10.18 30.85 -9.08
C CYS A 37 8.86 30.33 -9.66
N ILE A 38 8.79 29.05 -10.04
CA ILE A 38 7.54 28.43 -10.52
C ILE A 38 6.72 27.78 -9.40
N HIS A 39 7.14 27.96 -8.14
CA HIS A 39 6.56 27.30 -6.96
C HIS A 39 6.34 25.79 -7.20
N LEU A 40 7.36 25.08 -7.68
CA LEU A 40 7.24 23.69 -8.11
C LEU A 40 6.72 22.78 -6.98
N LEU A 41 7.22 23.01 -5.77
CA LEU A 41 6.88 22.26 -4.56
C LEU A 41 6.68 23.23 -3.39
N PRO A 42 5.92 22.84 -2.35
CA PRO A 42 5.73 23.67 -1.17
C PRO A 42 7.09 23.89 -0.45
N PRO A 43 7.36 25.11 0.05
CA PRO A 43 8.61 25.42 0.73
C PRO A 43 8.76 24.61 2.03
N PRO A 44 9.97 24.08 2.34
CA PRO A 44 10.19 23.13 3.43
C PRO A 44 10.01 23.70 4.84
N HIS A 45 9.93 25.03 5.02
CA HIS A 45 9.85 25.69 6.33
C HIS A 45 8.85 26.85 6.43
N GLU A 46 8.09 27.12 5.38
CA GLU A 46 7.10 28.20 5.39
C GLU A 46 5.70 27.58 5.33
N GLY A 47 5.14 27.33 6.51
CA GLY A 47 3.73 26.99 6.62
C GLY A 47 2.89 28.13 6.06
N ALA A 48 2.10 27.87 5.01
CA ALA A 48 0.97 28.65 4.49
C ALA A 48 1.11 30.19 4.25
N GLN A 49 2.19 30.86 4.68
CA GLN A 49 2.22 32.31 4.90
C GLN A 49 2.79 33.12 3.73
N LEU A 50 3.31 32.49 2.68
CA LEU A 50 3.89 33.22 1.54
C LEU A 50 2.85 33.80 0.56
N VAL A 51 1.55 33.58 0.77
CA VAL A 51 0.50 34.23 -0.03
C VAL A 51 -0.59 34.75 0.88
N VAL A 52 -0.73 36.08 0.93
CA VAL A 52 -1.88 36.77 1.52
C VAL A 52 -3.17 36.18 0.90
N GLY A 53 -3.88 35.33 1.64
CA GLY A 53 -5.20 34.79 1.26
C GLY A 53 -5.23 33.46 0.50
N GLY A 54 -4.12 32.71 0.39
CA GLY A 54 -4.09 31.42 -0.33
C GLY A 54 -4.28 30.18 0.57
N ASN A 55 -5.07 29.20 0.12
CA ASN A 55 -5.14 27.86 0.73
C ASN A 55 -3.79 27.14 0.55
N THR A 56 -3.36 26.34 1.54
CA THR A 56 -2.12 25.53 1.51
C THR A 56 -2.04 24.60 0.31
N HIS A 57 -3.18 24.21 -0.25
CA HIS A 57 -3.29 23.34 -1.42
C HIS A 57 -3.05 24.05 -2.76
N ASN A 58 -3.15 25.38 -2.84
CA ASN A 58 -3.06 26.11 -4.13
C ASN A 58 -1.78 26.96 -4.23
N ASN A 59 -0.81 26.75 -3.34
CA ASN A 59 0.40 27.56 -3.25
C ASN A 59 1.56 27.06 -4.14
N SER A 60 1.44 25.86 -4.71
CA SER A 60 2.47 25.21 -5.49
C SER A 60 1.86 24.38 -6.61
N LEU A 61 2.64 24.14 -7.67
CA LEU A 61 2.21 23.28 -8.78
C LEU A 61 1.86 21.87 -8.29
N PHE A 62 2.67 21.35 -7.36
CA PHE A 62 2.36 20.08 -6.70
C PHE A 62 1.03 20.11 -5.95
N GLY A 63 0.73 21.18 -5.19
CA GLY A 63 -0.53 21.29 -4.47
C GLY A 63 -1.76 21.24 -5.40
N ILE A 64 -1.66 21.91 -6.56
CA ILE A 64 -2.74 21.96 -7.56
C ILE A 64 -2.90 20.62 -8.29
N LEU A 65 -1.80 19.95 -8.64
CA LEU A 65 -1.85 18.71 -9.42
C LEU A 65 -2.08 17.45 -8.57
N ASN A 66 -1.76 17.51 -7.28
CA ASN A 66 -1.78 16.33 -6.42
C ASN A 66 -3.19 15.99 -5.93
N HIS A 67 -3.84 15.11 -6.68
CA HIS A 67 -5.05 14.40 -6.28
C HIS A 67 -4.80 12.89 -6.08
N CYS A 68 -3.56 12.50 -5.76
CA CYS A 68 -3.21 11.10 -5.54
C CYS A 68 -3.77 10.59 -4.21
N HIS A 69 -4.47 9.44 -4.23
CA HIS A 69 -4.98 8.78 -3.03
C HIS A 69 -3.88 8.06 -2.23
N THR A 70 -2.93 7.44 -2.91
CA THR A 70 -1.87 6.64 -2.27
C THR A 70 -0.63 7.47 -1.96
N ALA A 71 0.07 7.14 -0.86
CA ALA A 71 1.34 7.79 -0.50
C ALA A 71 2.42 7.59 -1.57
N VAL A 72 2.47 6.40 -2.18
CA VAL A 72 3.38 6.08 -3.29
C VAL A 72 3.10 6.97 -4.50
N GLY A 73 1.83 7.18 -4.85
CA GLY A 73 1.43 8.09 -5.94
C GLY A 73 1.87 9.54 -5.67
N LYS A 74 1.67 10.03 -4.44
CA LYS A 74 2.13 11.38 -4.03
C LYS A 74 3.65 11.54 -4.21
N ARG A 75 4.44 10.56 -3.76
CA ARG A 75 5.90 10.55 -3.90
C ARG A 75 6.33 10.50 -5.37
N LEU A 76 5.65 9.68 -6.18
CA LEU A 76 5.92 9.56 -7.62
C LEU A 76 5.66 10.87 -8.36
N LEU A 77 4.54 11.55 -8.05
CA LEU A 77 4.21 12.85 -8.64
C LEU A 77 5.25 13.91 -8.27
N GLN A 78 5.69 13.97 -7.01
CA GLN A 78 6.78 14.86 -6.60
C GLN A 78 8.06 14.59 -7.40
N THR A 79 8.37 13.32 -7.61
CA THR A 79 9.54 12.91 -8.41
C THR A 79 9.41 13.37 -9.86
N TRP A 80 8.25 13.16 -10.49
CA TRP A 80 8.00 13.58 -11.87
C TRP A 80 8.07 15.10 -12.05
N LEU A 81 7.62 15.88 -11.06
CA LEU A 81 7.74 17.33 -11.10
C LEU A 81 9.20 17.79 -10.98
N ARG A 82 10.00 17.14 -10.13
CA ARG A 82 11.45 17.43 -9.99
C ARG A 82 12.27 16.97 -11.19
N GLN A 83 11.80 15.95 -11.89
CA GLN A 83 12.50 15.32 -13.02
C GLN A 83 11.60 15.27 -14.26
N PRO A 84 11.38 16.41 -14.94
CA PRO A 84 10.63 16.42 -16.20
C PRO A 84 11.35 15.60 -17.26
N LEU A 85 10.61 14.80 -18.03
CA LEU A 85 11.15 13.98 -19.11
C LEU A 85 11.57 14.85 -20.30
N VAL A 86 12.64 14.44 -20.99
CA VAL A 86 13.08 15.03 -22.28
C VAL A 86 12.78 14.09 -23.46
N ASP A 87 12.64 12.80 -23.18
CA ASP A 87 12.36 11.76 -24.16
C ASP A 87 10.93 11.85 -24.71
N LEU A 88 10.80 12.17 -26.01
CA LEU A 88 9.54 12.33 -26.70
C LEU A 88 8.65 11.09 -26.61
N GLU A 89 9.24 9.89 -26.75
CA GLU A 89 8.45 8.65 -26.75
C GLU A 89 7.79 8.44 -25.38
N LYS A 90 8.54 8.64 -24.29
CA LYS A 90 8.00 8.53 -22.92
C LYS A 90 6.95 9.60 -22.61
N ILE A 91 7.12 10.81 -23.14
CA ILE A 91 6.13 11.88 -23.00
C ILE A 91 4.82 11.48 -23.70
N LEU A 92 4.91 11.04 -24.95
CA LEU A 92 3.74 10.58 -25.72
C LEU A 92 3.06 9.37 -25.06
N GLN A 93 3.83 8.43 -24.52
CA GLN A 93 3.29 7.30 -23.77
C GLN A 93 2.49 7.76 -22.53
N ARG A 94 3.01 8.72 -21.75
CA ARG A 94 2.27 9.28 -20.60
C ARG A 94 1.02 10.05 -21.03
N GLN A 95 1.11 10.86 -22.08
CA GLN A 95 -0.03 11.60 -22.61
C GLN A 95 -1.13 10.67 -23.15
N SER A 96 -0.75 9.61 -23.86
CA SER A 96 -1.68 8.59 -24.34
C SER A 96 -2.39 7.88 -23.19
N ALA A 97 -1.68 7.53 -22.11
CA ALA A 97 -2.31 6.94 -20.93
C ALA A 97 -3.33 7.89 -20.27
N VAL A 98 -3.01 9.18 -20.17
CA VAL A 98 -3.95 10.19 -19.65
C VAL A 98 -5.15 10.37 -20.58
N ALA A 99 -4.93 10.43 -21.89
CA ALA A 99 -6.01 10.57 -22.88
C ALA A 99 -6.99 9.39 -22.80
N CYS A 100 -6.49 8.16 -22.70
CA CYS A 100 -7.34 6.98 -22.50
C CYS A 100 -8.21 7.07 -21.23
N LEU A 101 -7.63 7.51 -20.10
CA LEU A 101 -8.37 7.68 -18.83
C LEU A 101 -9.39 8.83 -18.87
N VAL A 102 -9.17 9.86 -19.68
CA VAL A 102 -10.00 11.09 -19.67
C VAL A 102 -11.05 11.09 -20.78
N GLU A 103 -10.70 10.62 -21.97
CA GLU A 103 -11.54 10.71 -23.17
C GLU A 103 -12.27 9.40 -23.46
N GLU A 104 -11.60 8.26 -23.32
CA GLU A 104 -12.15 6.96 -23.73
C GLU A 104 -13.03 6.34 -22.64
N ASP A 105 -12.61 6.37 -21.37
CA ASP A 105 -13.40 5.79 -20.28
C ASP A 105 -13.39 6.61 -18.96
N PRO A 106 -14.21 7.67 -18.89
CA PRO A 106 -14.39 8.44 -17.66
C PRO A 106 -14.97 7.64 -16.50
N THR A 107 -15.80 6.62 -16.79
CA THR A 107 -16.49 5.82 -15.77
C THR A 107 -15.51 4.84 -15.11
N GLY A 108 -14.70 4.15 -15.91
CA GLY A 108 -13.63 3.28 -15.43
C GLY A 108 -12.57 4.06 -14.64
N ARG A 109 -12.24 5.29 -15.05
CA ARG A 109 -11.37 6.19 -14.26
C ARG A 109 -11.92 6.46 -12.87
N ASP A 110 -13.20 6.80 -12.75
CA ASP A 110 -13.80 7.13 -11.45
C ASP A 110 -13.89 5.88 -10.55
N ARG A 111 -14.25 4.71 -11.11
CA ARG A 111 -14.17 3.42 -10.39
C ARG A 111 -12.75 3.10 -9.93
N LEU A 112 -11.76 3.25 -10.80
CA LEU A 112 -10.35 3.04 -10.47
C LEU A 112 -9.88 3.96 -9.34
N ARG A 113 -10.33 5.22 -9.34
CA ARG A 113 -10.00 6.21 -8.31
C ARG A 113 -10.65 5.85 -6.97
N ASP A 114 -11.97 5.69 -6.96
CA ASP A 114 -12.78 5.68 -5.74
C ASP A 114 -12.85 4.29 -5.09
N GLU A 115 -12.80 3.22 -5.88
CA GLU A 115 -12.83 1.83 -5.39
C GLU A 115 -11.41 1.29 -5.26
N GLY A 116 -10.64 1.29 -6.35
CA GLY A 116 -9.30 0.67 -6.39
C GLY A 116 -8.23 1.44 -5.60
N LEU A 117 -7.93 2.67 -6.03
CA LEU A 117 -6.81 3.45 -5.46
C LEU A 117 -7.11 3.99 -4.06
N ASN A 118 -8.36 4.37 -3.79
CA ASN A 118 -8.75 4.87 -2.47
C ASN A 118 -8.71 3.76 -1.41
N GLY A 119 -9.07 2.52 -1.75
CA GLY A 119 -8.94 1.39 -0.84
C GLY A 119 -7.48 1.10 -0.44
N MET A 120 -6.52 1.40 -1.32
CA MET A 120 -5.08 1.30 -1.02
C MET A 120 -4.49 2.51 -0.27
N ALA A 121 -5.26 3.59 -0.05
CA ALA A 121 -4.72 4.84 0.51
C ALA A 121 -4.12 4.68 1.91
N GLY A 122 -4.64 3.74 2.72
CA GLY A 122 -4.17 3.45 4.07
C GLY A 122 -3.12 2.33 4.16
N VAL A 123 -2.77 1.70 3.04
CA VAL A 123 -1.86 0.54 3.05
C VAL A 123 -0.44 0.98 2.74
N ASP A 124 0.44 0.84 3.72
CA ASP A 124 1.88 1.01 3.53
C ASP A 124 2.52 -0.31 3.07
N LEU A 125 2.63 -0.46 1.75
CA LEU A 125 3.23 -1.64 1.10
C LEU A 125 4.71 -1.79 1.44
N ASP A 126 5.44 -0.68 1.58
CA ASP A 126 6.88 -0.70 1.90
C ASP A 126 7.09 -1.24 3.32
N ALA A 127 6.31 -0.73 4.28
CA ALA A 127 6.33 -1.22 5.65
C ALA A 127 5.89 -2.69 5.74
N LEU A 128 4.88 -3.10 4.95
CA LEU A 128 4.43 -4.50 4.90
C LEU A 128 5.53 -5.41 4.35
N ALA A 129 6.17 -5.04 3.23
CA ALA A 129 7.25 -5.79 2.61
C ALA A 129 8.47 -5.92 3.54
N VAL A 130 8.88 -4.84 4.20
CA VAL A 130 9.99 -4.87 5.18
C VAL A 130 9.64 -5.79 6.35
N ARG A 131 8.41 -5.74 6.85
CA ARG A 131 7.98 -6.61 7.94
C ARG A 131 7.99 -8.06 7.52
N LEU A 132 7.46 -8.41 6.35
CA LEU A 132 7.44 -9.78 5.82
C LEU A 132 8.85 -10.29 5.50
N GLY A 133 9.70 -9.47 4.88
CA GLY A 133 11.08 -9.84 4.57
C GLY A 133 11.96 -10.01 5.82
N ALA A 134 11.70 -9.25 6.88
CA ALA A 134 12.37 -9.45 8.17
C ALA A 134 12.01 -10.79 8.85
N MET A 135 11.02 -11.52 8.34
CA MET A 135 10.59 -12.83 8.86
C MET A 135 11.42 -14.00 8.30
N GLU A 136 12.26 -13.79 7.28
CA GLU A 136 13.19 -14.83 6.79
C GLU A 136 14.30 -15.19 7.81
N GLY A 137 14.34 -14.50 8.97
CA GLY A 137 15.25 -14.76 10.10
C GLY A 137 14.52 -15.14 11.40
N GLU A 138 14.94 -14.56 12.53
CA GLU A 138 14.28 -14.78 13.83
C GLU A 138 12.92 -14.06 13.90
N ILE A 139 11.85 -14.81 14.14
CA ILE A 139 10.51 -14.26 14.37
C ILE A 139 10.51 -13.49 15.70
N ARG A 140 10.73 -12.17 15.64
CA ARG A 140 10.73 -11.32 16.84
C ARG A 140 9.35 -11.18 17.49
N SER A 141 8.29 -11.27 16.70
CA SER A 141 6.91 -11.26 17.21
C SER A 141 5.95 -12.01 16.28
N PRO A 142 5.52 -13.23 16.65
CA PRO A 142 4.66 -14.06 15.79
C PRO A 142 3.28 -13.42 15.56
N THR A 143 2.75 -12.68 16.54
CA THR A 143 1.48 -11.95 16.42
C THR A 143 1.55 -10.83 15.40
N ALA A 144 2.66 -10.08 15.36
CA ALA A 144 2.86 -9.06 14.35
C ALA A 144 3.06 -9.67 12.96
N ALA A 145 3.63 -10.87 12.89
CA ALA A 145 3.78 -11.59 11.63
C ALA A 145 2.42 -12.02 11.07
N LEU A 146 1.58 -12.65 11.90
CA LEU A 146 0.22 -13.02 11.53
C LEU A 146 -0.62 -11.78 11.18
N ALA A 147 -0.45 -10.66 11.89
CA ALA A 147 -1.11 -9.40 11.54
C ALA A 147 -0.68 -8.85 10.17
N ALA A 148 0.58 -9.03 9.77
CA ALA A 148 1.06 -8.65 8.45
C ALA A 148 0.50 -9.60 7.37
N LEU A 149 0.47 -10.90 7.64
CA LEU A 149 -0.13 -11.89 6.74
C LEU A 149 -1.64 -11.66 6.53
N TYR A 150 -2.38 -11.33 7.59
CA TYR A 150 -3.79 -10.98 7.48
C TYR A 150 -4.00 -9.70 6.66
N LYS A 151 -3.13 -8.69 6.83
CA LYS A 151 -3.16 -7.47 5.99
C LYS A 151 -2.84 -7.78 4.53
N LEU A 152 -1.91 -8.69 4.27
CA LEU A 152 -1.60 -9.16 2.93
C LEU A 152 -2.82 -9.88 2.32
N TYR A 153 -3.46 -10.76 3.08
CA TYR A 153 -4.69 -11.44 2.67
C TYR A 153 -5.82 -10.45 2.35
N LEU A 154 -6.06 -9.46 3.21
CA LEU A 154 -7.05 -8.41 2.95
C LEU A 154 -6.73 -7.65 1.65
N LEU A 155 -5.46 -7.37 1.41
CA LEU A 155 -5.00 -6.71 0.19
C LEU A 155 -5.23 -7.59 -1.04
N THR A 156 -4.89 -8.88 -0.99
CA THR A 156 -5.04 -9.80 -2.13
C THR A 156 -6.50 -10.13 -2.43
N THR A 157 -7.32 -10.29 -1.41
CA THR A 157 -8.71 -10.76 -1.54
C THR A 157 -9.68 -9.63 -1.84
N ILE A 158 -9.45 -8.43 -1.30
CA ILE A 158 -10.38 -7.30 -1.46
C ILE A 158 -9.80 -6.23 -2.37
N GLN A 159 -8.59 -5.73 -2.07
CA GLN A 159 -8.07 -4.52 -2.70
C GLN A 159 -7.57 -4.77 -4.13
N LEU A 160 -6.88 -5.89 -4.34
CA LEU A 160 -6.28 -6.21 -5.63
C LEU A 160 -7.34 -6.48 -6.74
N PRO A 161 -8.46 -7.19 -6.47
CA PRO A 161 -9.55 -7.32 -7.44
C PRO A 161 -10.25 -6.00 -7.75
N GLN A 162 -10.46 -5.13 -6.74
CA GLN A 162 -11.05 -3.80 -6.93
C GLN A 162 -10.18 -2.88 -7.80
N LEU A 163 -8.86 -3.08 -7.78
CA LEU A 163 -7.94 -2.40 -8.68
C LEU A 163 -7.87 -3.05 -10.07
N HIS A 164 -7.90 -4.38 -10.12
CA HIS A 164 -7.72 -5.17 -11.34
C HIS A 164 -8.93 -5.10 -12.28
N ALA A 165 -10.15 -5.23 -11.75
CA ALA A 165 -11.36 -5.29 -12.58
C ALA A 165 -11.62 -4.02 -13.42
N PRO A 166 -11.53 -2.79 -12.89
CA PRO A 166 -11.67 -1.58 -13.72
C PRO A 166 -10.58 -1.49 -14.80
N LEU A 167 -9.33 -1.89 -14.49
CA LEU A 167 -8.25 -1.90 -15.48
C LEU A 167 -8.47 -2.95 -16.56
N GLU A 168 -9.04 -4.11 -16.22
CA GLU A 168 -9.41 -5.15 -17.16
C GLU A 168 -10.47 -4.65 -18.15
N ASP A 169 -11.55 -4.07 -17.63
CA ASP A 169 -12.64 -3.49 -18.43
C ASP A 169 -12.07 -2.46 -19.44
N MET A 170 -11.20 -1.57 -18.97
CA MET A 170 -10.57 -0.52 -19.78
C MET A 170 -9.65 -1.08 -20.86
N VAL A 171 -8.80 -2.06 -20.53
CA VAL A 171 -7.87 -2.66 -21.49
C VAL A 171 -8.64 -3.48 -22.54
N GLN A 172 -9.69 -4.19 -22.15
CA GLN A 172 -10.53 -4.95 -23.09
C GLN A 172 -11.28 -4.01 -24.05
N ALA A 173 -11.85 -2.91 -23.54
CA ALA A 173 -12.52 -1.91 -24.36
C ALA A 173 -11.55 -1.24 -25.36
N ASN A 174 -10.32 -0.95 -24.93
CA ASN A 174 -9.32 -0.31 -25.80
C ASN A 174 -8.76 -1.28 -26.87
N ASN A 175 -8.49 -2.54 -26.50
CA ASN A 175 -8.05 -3.57 -27.47
C ASN A 175 -9.09 -3.81 -28.58
N ALA A 176 -10.38 -3.63 -28.31
CA ALA A 176 -11.43 -3.74 -29.32
C ALA A 176 -11.42 -2.61 -30.36
N LEU A 177 -10.84 -1.45 -30.01
CA LEU A 177 -10.79 -0.24 -30.84
C LEU A 177 -9.42 -0.03 -31.50
N ASN A 178 -8.32 -0.42 -30.86
CA ASN A 178 -6.96 -0.14 -31.32
C ASN A 178 -6.01 -1.33 -31.16
N ASN A 179 -5.36 -1.76 -32.27
CA ASN A 179 -4.30 -2.78 -32.32
C ASN A 179 -2.94 -2.29 -31.75
N ASN A 180 -2.92 -1.26 -30.90
CA ASN A 180 -1.68 -0.64 -30.47
C ASN A 180 -1.14 -1.32 -29.20
N ASP A 181 -0.30 -2.33 -29.39
CA ASP A 181 0.19 -3.27 -28.38
C ASP A 181 1.03 -2.68 -27.22
N SER A 182 1.31 -1.37 -27.20
CA SER A 182 2.31 -0.76 -26.31
C SER A 182 1.78 0.31 -25.35
N SER A 183 0.47 0.36 -25.09
CA SER A 183 -0.10 1.32 -24.12
C SER A 183 0.43 1.06 -22.70
N LEU A 184 0.80 2.13 -21.97
CA LEU A 184 1.23 2.04 -20.56
C LEU A 184 0.15 1.40 -19.67
N LEU A 185 -1.13 1.58 -20.01
CA LEU A 185 -2.23 0.95 -19.28
C LEU A 185 -2.21 -0.57 -19.40
N LYS A 186 -1.93 -1.11 -20.59
CA LYS A 186 -1.77 -2.54 -20.83
C LYS A 186 -0.59 -3.10 -20.01
N LYS A 187 0.56 -2.42 -20.02
CA LYS A 187 1.73 -2.81 -19.20
C LYS A 187 1.43 -2.80 -17.70
N ASN A 188 0.69 -1.79 -17.22
CA ASN A 188 0.30 -1.70 -15.81
C ASN A 188 -0.69 -2.81 -15.44
N TYR A 189 -1.67 -3.09 -16.30
CA TYR A 189 -2.61 -4.20 -16.14
C TYR A 189 -1.90 -5.56 -16.11
N GLU A 190 -0.97 -5.81 -17.04
CA GLU A 190 -0.16 -7.03 -17.08
C GLU A 190 0.68 -7.17 -15.80
N GLY A 191 1.29 -6.07 -15.32
CA GLY A 191 2.03 -6.04 -14.07
C GLY A 191 1.17 -6.39 -12.86
N ILE A 192 -0.02 -5.81 -12.74
CA ILE A 192 -0.97 -6.09 -11.64
C ILE A 192 -1.47 -7.54 -11.72
N THR A 193 -1.76 -8.03 -12.93
CA THR A 193 -2.18 -9.43 -13.16
C THR A 193 -1.09 -10.41 -12.72
N ARG A 194 0.18 -10.11 -13.04
CA ARG A 194 1.31 -10.91 -12.58
C ARG A 194 1.41 -10.94 -11.06
N VAL A 195 1.35 -9.79 -10.40
CA VAL A 195 1.41 -9.70 -8.92
C VAL A 195 0.25 -10.46 -8.27
N ARG A 196 -0.96 -10.35 -8.83
CA ARG A 196 -2.13 -11.13 -8.38
C ARG A 196 -1.88 -12.64 -8.43
N ASN A 197 -1.30 -13.12 -9.52
CA ASN A 197 -1.01 -14.55 -9.68
C ASN A 197 0.12 -15.03 -8.76
N GLU A 198 1.14 -14.20 -8.54
CA GLU A 198 2.24 -14.50 -7.61
C GLU A 198 1.74 -14.56 -6.16
N LEU A 199 0.81 -13.67 -5.79
CA LEU A 199 0.23 -13.61 -4.44
C LEU A 199 -0.88 -14.64 -4.19
N ALA A 200 -1.46 -15.26 -5.23
CA ALA A 200 -2.52 -16.26 -5.07
C ALA A 200 -2.10 -17.43 -4.16
N LYS A 201 -0.86 -17.93 -4.30
CA LYS A 201 -0.34 -19.00 -3.44
C LYS A 201 -0.20 -18.56 -1.97
N ALA A 202 0.13 -17.29 -1.75
CA ALA A 202 0.22 -16.74 -0.40
C ALA A 202 -1.18 -16.58 0.21
N GLN A 203 -2.18 -16.23 -0.59
CA GLN A 203 -3.58 -16.17 -0.17
C GLN A 203 -4.07 -17.56 0.28
N ASP A 204 -3.89 -18.60 -0.54
CA ASP A 204 -4.30 -19.97 -0.22
C ASP A 204 -3.66 -20.46 1.11
N LEU A 205 -2.38 -20.12 1.31
CA LEU A 205 -1.67 -20.44 2.55
C LEU A 205 -2.31 -19.74 3.75
N VAL A 206 -2.59 -18.43 3.65
CA VAL A 206 -3.21 -17.68 4.76
C VAL A 206 -4.60 -18.22 5.07
N GLU A 207 -5.41 -18.55 4.06
CA GLU A 207 -6.74 -19.15 4.25
C GLU A 207 -6.65 -20.52 4.96
N SER A 208 -5.61 -21.31 4.70
CA SER A 208 -5.41 -22.61 5.33
C SER A 208 -4.88 -22.53 6.78
N VAL A 209 -4.06 -21.53 7.09
CA VAL A 209 -3.31 -21.45 8.36
C VAL A 209 -3.97 -20.52 9.36
N LEU A 210 -4.55 -19.41 8.92
CA LEU A 210 -4.97 -18.31 9.80
C LEU A 210 -6.46 -18.39 10.11
N ASP A 211 -6.82 -18.19 11.37
CA ASP A 211 -8.22 -18.05 11.77
C ASP A 211 -8.73 -16.65 11.41
N LEU A 212 -9.52 -16.60 10.33
CA LEU A 212 -10.04 -15.35 9.77
C LEU A 212 -11.09 -14.69 10.67
N ASP A 213 -11.84 -15.49 11.44
CA ASP A 213 -12.89 -15.00 12.32
C ASP A 213 -12.26 -14.30 13.54
N ALA A 214 -11.26 -14.94 14.16
CA ALA A 214 -10.47 -14.32 15.23
C ALA A 214 -9.68 -13.10 14.73
N ALA A 215 -9.10 -13.17 13.53
CA ALA A 215 -8.30 -12.07 12.98
C ALA A 215 -9.13 -10.81 12.68
N SER A 216 -10.42 -10.96 12.36
CA SER A 216 -11.35 -9.84 12.18
C SER A 216 -11.57 -9.06 13.48
N ASN A 217 -11.51 -9.75 14.64
CA ASN A 217 -11.60 -9.18 15.98
C ASN A 217 -10.26 -8.64 16.51
N GLY A 218 -9.19 -8.69 15.70
CA GLY A 218 -7.85 -8.26 16.09
C GLY A 218 -7.02 -9.34 16.80
N GLU A 219 -7.54 -10.57 16.89
CA GLU A 219 -6.84 -11.70 17.47
C GLU A 219 -6.24 -12.59 16.38
N TYR A 220 -4.94 -12.44 16.15
CA TYR A 220 -4.25 -13.20 15.10
C TYR A 220 -3.82 -14.58 15.63
N ARG A 221 -4.60 -15.61 15.31
CA ARG A 221 -4.36 -17.01 15.72
C ARG A 221 -4.24 -17.94 14.52
N ILE A 222 -3.55 -19.05 14.72
CA ILE A 222 -3.48 -20.15 13.77
C ILE A 222 -4.70 -21.04 14.01
N LYS A 223 -5.32 -21.55 12.93
CA LYS A 223 -6.43 -22.50 13.04
C LYS A 223 -5.98 -23.74 13.82
N ALA A 224 -6.77 -24.16 14.82
CA ALA A 224 -6.49 -25.39 15.54
C ALA A 224 -6.54 -26.64 14.64
N SER A 225 -7.29 -26.58 13.54
CA SER A 225 -7.33 -27.63 12.52
C SER A 225 -6.07 -27.73 11.65
N PHE A 226 -5.10 -26.82 11.81
CA PHE A 226 -3.85 -26.85 11.07
C PHE A 226 -2.89 -27.94 11.57
N ASP A 227 -2.90 -28.26 12.87
CA ASP A 227 -2.06 -29.27 13.50
C ASP A 227 -2.87 -30.04 14.54
N GLU A 228 -2.79 -31.37 14.51
CA GLU A 228 -3.47 -32.28 15.45
C GLU A 228 -3.16 -31.91 16.92
N ARG A 229 -1.92 -31.48 17.19
CA ARG A 229 -1.51 -31.03 18.54
C ARG A 229 -2.18 -29.73 18.98
N LEU A 230 -2.47 -28.83 18.04
CA LEU A 230 -3.20 -27.60 18.34
C LEU A 230 -4.68 -27.90 18.60
N GLY A 231 -5.24 -28.89 17.90
CA GLY A 231 -6.58 -29.43 18.18
C GLY A 231 -6.68 -30.01 19.59
N GLU A 232 -5.74 -30.87 19.98
CA GLU A 232 -5.68 -31.43 21.35
C GLU A 232 -5.60 -30.30 22.41
N LEU A 233 -4.76 -29.29 22.17
CA LEU A 233 -4.62 -28.16 23.09
C LEU A 233 -5.90 -27.30 23.20
N GLU A 234 -6.64 -27.15 22.10
CA GLU A 234 -7.91 -26.43 22.09
C GLU A 234 -9.00 -27.20 22.83
N GLU A 235 -9.06 -28.52 22.67
CA GLU A 235 -9.96 -29.39 23.45
C GLU A 235 -9.65 -29.30 24.95
N ASP A 236 -8.37 -29.37 25.33
CA ASP A 236 -7.92 -29.23 26.73
C ASP A 236 -8.28 -27.85 27.30
N LEU A 237 -8.14 -26.77 26.52
CA LEU A 237 -8.52 -25.42 26.95
C LEU A 237 -10.02 -25.29 27.16
N ASN A 238 -10.82 -25.78 26.21
CA ASN A 238 -12.28 -25.78 26.32
C ASN A 238 -12.76 -26.58 27.53
N GLN A 239 -12.14 -27.73 27.80
CA GLN A 239 -12.44 -28.55 28.97
C GLN A 239 -12.13 -27.79 30.28
N ASN A 240 -10.98 -27.12 30.37
CA ASN A 240 -10.64 -26.31 31.54
C ASN A 240 -11.61 -25.13 31.76
N ASP A 241 -12.07 -24.49 30.68
CA ASP A 241 -13.03 -23.39 30.78
C ASP A 241 -14.41 -23.87 31.27
N VAL A 242 -14.85 -25.06 30.84
CA VAL A 242 -16.06 -25.70 31.36
C VAL A 242 -15.90 -26.00 32.86
N GLU A 243 -14.80 -26.64 33.26
CA GLU A 243 -14.55 -26.97 34.68
C GLU A 243 -14.47 -25.73 35.57
N LYS A 244 -13.90 -24.64 35.05
CA LYS A 244 -13.84 -23.35 35.74
C LYS A 244 -15.23 -22.73 35.91
N GLU A 245 -16.06 -22.77 34.88
CA GLU A 245 -17.43 -22.25 34.94
C GLU A 245 -18.30 -23.09 35.90
N GLU A 246 -18.13 -24.41 35.90
CA GLU A 246 -18.75 -25.29 36.89
C GLU A 246 -18.33 -24.94 38.32
N CYS A 247 -17.04 -24.66 38.56
CA CYS A 247 -16.56 -24.18 39.85
C CYS A 247 -17.18 -22.83 40.24
N HIS A 248 -17.28 -21.89 39.30
CA HIS A 248 -17.91 -20.59 39.56
C HIS A 248 -19.39 -20.74 39.91
N GLN A 249 -20.12 -21.62 39.21
CA GLN A 249 -21.52 -21.91 39.50
C GLN A 249 -21.69 -22.58 40.86
N ALA A 250 -20.88 -23.60 41.18
CA ALA A 250 -20.89 -24.23 42.49
C ALA A 250 -20.60 -23.21 43.62
N MET A 251 -19.67 -22.28 43.40
CA MET A 251 -19.35 -21.24 44.37
C MET A 251 -20.49 -20.22 44.54
N ASN A 252 -21.16 -19.83 43.45
CA ASN A 252 -22.34 -18.96 43.50
C ASN A 252 -23.51 -19.64 44.22
N ASP A 253 -23.73 -20.94 44.00
CA ASP A 253 -24.78 -21.70 44.68
C ASP A 253 -24.51 -21.81 46.19
N VAL A 254 -23.25 -22.00 46.59
CA VAL A 254 -22.86 -21.97 48.01
C VAL A 254 -23.06 -20.58 48.61
N TRP A 255 -22.72 -19.51 47.88
CA TRP A 255 -22.93 -18.13 48.35
C TRP A 255 -24.42 -17.80 48.54
N ASN A 256 -25.27 -18.20 47.59
CA ASN A 256 -26.72 -17.99 47.64
C ASN A 256 -27.41 -18.75 48.79
N GLN A 257 -26.78 -19.79 49.34
CA GLN A 257 -27.30 -20.52 50.51
C GLN A 257 -26.88 -19.89 51.85
N VAL A 258 -25.88 -19.00 51.85
CA VAL A 258 -25.33 -18.37 53.05
C VAL A 258 -25.89 -16.97 53.30
N THR A 259 -26.40 -16.29 52.26
CA THR A 259 -27.21 -15.05 52.34
C THR A 259 -28.70 -15.31 52.41
#